data_AF-A0A2M8SAC8-F1
#
_entry.id   AF-A0A2M8SAC8-F1
#
_cell.length_a   1.000
_cell.length_b   1.000
_cell.length_c   1.000
_cell.angle_alpha   90.00
_cell.angle_beta   90.00
_cell.angle_gamma   90.00
#
_symmetry.space_group_name_H-M   'P 1'
#
loop_
_entity.id
_entity.type
_entity.pdbx_description
1 polymer ?
#
loop_
_entity_poly.entity_id
_entity_poly.type
_entity_poly.pdbx_seq_one_letter_code
_entity_poly.pdbx_strand_id
1 'polypeptide(L)'
;MPTAVWREVVVEGENRSGAVEVQQAHDNGWIEILEPSDQTLLRLLKQDLHEGEAEVIALALELQADLVLLDETEARKVAELYQLQKTGVVGLLIRAKYMRCIFALVCAVKMYYNLVILTCWRQIWSN
;
A
#
# COMPACT_ATOMS: atom_id res chain seq x y z
N MET A 1 -1.34 4.14 -4.94
CA MET A 1 0.07 4.07 -4.48
C MET A 1 0.62 5.47 -4.46
N PRO A 2 1.32 5.88 -3.39
CA PRO A 2 1.89 7.22 -3.33
C PRO A 2 2.97 7.49 -4.37
N THR A 3 3.08 8.74 -4.79
CA THR A 3 4.07 9.19 -5.78
C THR A 3 5.51 8.93 -5.34
N ALA A 4 5.84 9.11 -4.06
CA ALA A 4 7.18 8.82 -3.54
C ALA A 4 7.54 7.33 -3.67
N VAL A 5 6.61 6.45 -3.31
CA VAL A 5 6.79 4.99 -3.43
C VAL A 5 6.94 4.59 -4.89
N TRP A 6 6.16 5.17 -5.80
CA TRP A 6 6.34 4.95 -7.24
C TRP A 6 7.74 5.35 -7.72
N ARG A 7 8.21 6.52 -7.32
CA ARG A 7 9.55 7.00 -7.69
C ARG A 7 10.63 6.03 -7.22
N GLU A 8 10.60 5.62 -5.97
CA GLU A 8 11.59 4.70 -5.40
C GLU A 8 11.55 3.33 -6.11
N VAL A 9 10.36 2.76 -6.28
CA VAL A 9 10.21 1.38 -6.77
C VAL A 9 10.41 1.26 -8.28
N VAL A 10 9.93 2.23 -9.06
CA VAL A 10 9.90 2.14 -10.52
C VAL A 10 10.93 3.02 -11.19
N VAL A 11 11.04 4.29 -10.78
CA VAL A 11 11.93 5.25 -11.43
C VAL A 11 13.38 5.01 -11.00
N GLU A 12 13.64 4.97 -9.71
CA GLU A 12 14.97 4.72 -9.13
C GLU A 12 15.30 3.22 -9.08
N GLY A 13 14.26 2.39 -9.07
CA GLY A 13 14.34 0.94 -9.06
C GLY A 13 14.42 0.28 -10.43
N GLU A 14 14.58 1.01 -11.54
CA GLU A 14 14.47 0.51 -12.94
C GLU A 14 15.27 -0.79 -13.22
N ASN A 15 16.37 -1.03 -12.51
CA ASN A 15 17.22 -2.23 -12.64
C ASN A 15 17.05 -3.27 -11.51
N ARG A 16 16.06 -3.10 -10.64
CA ARG A 16 15.76 -4.01 -9.52
C ARG A 16 14.59 -4.93 -9.88
N SER A 17 14.62 -6.14 -9.34
CA SER A 17 13.50 -7.08 -9.45
C SER A 17 12.22 -6.47 -8.85
N GLY A 18 11.10 -6.51 -9.58
CA GLY A 18 9.82 -5.97 -9.12
C GLY A 18 9.41 -4.66 -9.79
N ALA A 19 10.34 -3.86 -10.32
CA ALA A 19 10.01 -2.58 -10.95
C ALA A 19 9.17 -2.75 -12.22
N VAL A 20 9.53 -3.72 -13.07
CA VAL A 20 8.78 -4.06 -14.29
C VAL A 20 7.39 -4.55 -13.95
N GLU A 21 7.26 -5.41 -12.94
CA GLU A 21 5.98 -5.95 -12.49
C GLU A 21 5.04 -4.86 -11.95
N VAL A 22 5.59 -3.90 -11.20
CA VAL A 22 4.84 -2.76 -10.66
C VAL A 22 4.41 -1.80 -11.77
N GLN A 23 5.29 -1.51 -12.74
CA GLN A 23 4.95 -0.73 -13.93
C GLN A 23 3.84 -1.40 -14.74
N GLN A 24 3.97 -2.70 -15.01
CA GLN A 24 2.94 -3.45 -15.73
C GLN A 24 1.61 -3.48 -14.97
N ALA A 25 1.63 -3.57 -13.63
CA ALA A 25 0.41 -3.50 -12.85
C ALA A 25 -0.26 -2.12 -12.94
N HIS A 26 0.53 -1.04 -12.95
CA HIS A 26 0.01 0.30 -13.23
C HIS A 26 -0.60 0.40 -14.63
N ASP A 27 0.12 -0.04 -15.67
CA ASP A 27 -0.34 0.06 -17.06
C ASP A 27 -1.61 -0.76 -17.32
N ASN A 28 -1.80 -1.84 -16.57
CA ASN A 28 -3.02 -2.65 -16.59
C ASN A 28 -4.13 -2.11 -15.67
N GLY A 29 -3.95 -0.94 -15.05
CA GLY A 29 -4.94 -0.27 -14.21
C GLY A 29 -5.10 -0.84 -12.80
N TRP A 30 -4.15 -1.66 -12.32
CA TRP A 30 -4.21 -2.26 -10.97
C TRP A 30 -3.51 -1.42 -9.91
N ILE A 31 -2.64 -0.51 -10.32
CA ILE A 31 -2.04 0.49 -9.45
C ILE A 31 -2.37 1.84 -10.05
N GLU A 32 -2.96 2.71 -9.25
CA GLU A 32 -3.07 4.13 -9.55
C GLU A 32 -2.06 4.86 -8.69
N ILE A 33 -1.42 5.86 -9.29
CA ILE A 33 -0.47 6.72 -8.60
C ILE A 33 -1.25 7.95 -8.12
N LEU A 34 -1.24 8.18 -6.82
CA LEU A 34 -1.97 9.27 -6.18
C LEU A 34 -1.04 10.06 -5.29
N GLU A 35 -1.23 11.37 -5.28
CA GLU A 35 -0.52 12.28 -4.37
C GLU A 35 -1.47 12.67 -3.23
N PRO A 36 -1.04 12.58 -1.96
CA PRO A 36 -1.87 13.02 -0.85
C PRO A 36 -2.13 14.52 -0.90
N SER A 37 -3.37 14.91 -0.62
CA SER A 37 -3.80 16.30 -0.66
C SER A 37 -3.52 17.06 0.64
N ASP A 38 -3.44 16.38 1.79
CA ASP A 38 -3.16 17.00 3.09
C ASP A 38 -1.66 17.23 3.31
N GLN A 39 -1.20 18.37 2.81
CA GLN A 39 0.18 18.82 2.95
C GLN A 39 0.57 19.13 4.40
N THR A 40 -0.39 19.43 5.28
CA THR A 40 -0.10 19.71 6.69
C THR A 40 0.20 18.42 7.43
N LEU A 41 -0.64 17.41 7.24
CA LEU A 41 -0.43 16.07 7.77
C LEU A 41 0.89 15.48 7.26
N LEU A 42 1.16 15.60 5.96
CA LEU A 42 2.43 15.13 5.39
C LEU A 42 3.65 15.76 6.07
N ARG A 43 3.63 17.08 6.31
CA ARG A 43 4.75 17.76 6.98
C ARG A 43 4.96 17.25 8.41
N LEU A 44 3.88 16.93 9.12
CA LEU A 44 3.95 16.38 10.47
C LEU A 44 4.49 14.94 10.45
N LEU A 45 3.93 14.08 9.59
CA LEU A 45 4.35 12.68 9.47
C LEU A 45 5.83 12.56 9.05
N LYS A 46 6.30 13.41 8.13
CA LYS A 46 7.70 13.42 7.66
C LYS A 46 8.72 13.83 8.74
N GLN A 47 8.29 14.24 9.94
CA GLN A 47 9.23 14.47 11.06
C GLN A 47 9.81 13.16 11.60
N ASP A 48 8.99 12.11 11.61
CA ASP A 48 9.33 10.82 12.21
C ASP A 48 9.37 9.68 11.18
N LEU A 49 8.77 9.88 10.00
CA LEU A 49 8.64 8.87 8.95
C LEU A 49 9.38 9.26 7.67
N HIS A 50 9.83 8.25 6.93
CA HIS A 50 10.30 8.43 5.57
C HIS A 50 9.16 8.94 4.66
N GLU A 51 9.54 9.58 3.55
CA GLU A 51 8.60 10.25 2.65
C GLU A 51 7.53 9.29 2.10
N GLY A 52 7.91 8.09 1.66
CA GLY A 52 6.96 7.07 1.18
C GLY A 52 5.95 6.66 2.25
N GLU A 53 6.41 6.34 3.45
CA GLU A 53 5.56 5.91 4.58
C GLU A 53 4.58 7.01 5.02
N ALA A 54 5.06 8.26 5.08
CA ALA A 54 4.23 9.41 5.38
C ALA A 54 3.11 9.59 4.36
N GLU A 55 3.42 9.45 3.06
CA GLU A 55 2.41 9.54 2.01
C GLU A 55 1.45 8.35 2.01
N VAL A 56 1.90 7.14 2.34
CA VAL A 56 1.01 5.97 2.48
C VAL A 56 -0.04 6.24 3.56
N ILE A 57 0.38 6.72 4.74
CA ILE A 57 -0.54 6.98 5.85
C ILE A 57 -1.49 8.14 5.53
N ALA A 58 -0.98 9.24 4.97
CA ALA A 58 -1.81 10.38 4.60
C ALA A 58 -2.88 9.97 3.57
N LEU A 59 -2.47 9.28 2.51
CA LEU A 59 -3.38 8.83 1.46
C LEU A 59 -4.39 7.80 1.99
N ALA A 60 -3.97 6.91 2.88
CA ALA A 60 -4.87 5.93 3.49
C ALA A 60 -5.98 6.60 4.32
N LEU A 61 -5.66 7.69 5.02
CA LEU A 61 -6.64 8.46 5.77
C LEU A 61 -7.59 9.22 4.85
N GLU A 62 -7.07 9.86 3.81
CA GLU A 62 -7.86 10.59 2.81
C GLU A 62 -8.84 9.67 2.08
N LEU A 63 -8.39 8.48 1.70
CA LEU A 63 -9.19 7.50 0.94
C LEU A 63 -10.01 6.57 1.84
N GLN A 64 -9.87 6.67 3.17
CA GLN A 64 -10.48 5.74 4.13
C GLN A 64 -10.16 4.27 3.80
N ALA A 65 -8.88 4.00 3.51
CA ALA A 65 -8.43 2.68 3.09
C ALA A 65 -8.67 1.60 4.16
N ASP A 66 -9.10 0.42 3.71
CA ASP A 66 -9.39 -0.71 4.60
C ASP A 66 -8.13 -1.39 5.17
N LEU A 67 -6.97 -1.22 4.52
CA LEU A 67 -5.69 -1.81 4.93
C LEU A 67 -4.52 -1.07 4.30
N VAL A 68 -3.46 -0.84 5.08
CA VAL A 68 -2.18 -0.34 4.60
C VAL A 68 -1.09 -1.39 4.71
N LEU A 69 -0.16 -1.38 3.75
CA LEU A 69 1.08 -2.14 3.83
C LEU A 69 2.17 -1.24 4.41
N LEU A 70 2.70 -1.60 5.57
CA LEU A 70 3.76 -0.88 6.26
C LEU A 70 4.75 -1.90 6.81
N ASP A 71 6.01 -1.81 6.40
CA ASP A 71 7.09 -2.70 6.81
C ASP A 71 7.98 -2.12 7.92
N GLU A 72 7.95 -0.80 8.12
CA GLU A 72 8.69 -0.11 9.16
C GLU A 72 7.97 -0.02 10.51
N THR A 73 8.73 -0.13 11.61
CA THR A 73 8.17 -0.12 12.97
C THR A 73 7.54 1.22 13.34
N GLU A 74 8.17 2.34 12.98
CA GLU A 74 7.63 3.67 13.32
C GLU A 74 6.36 3.98 12.54
N ALA A 75 6.32 3.69 11.24
CA ALA A 75 5.12 3.84 10.42
C ALA A 75 3.95 3.00 10.97
N ARG A 76 4.24 1.76 11.41
CA ARG A 76 3.23 0.89 12.03
C ARG A 76 2.68 1.47 13.34
N LYS A 77 3.51 2.06 14.19
CA LYS A 77 3.05 2.74 15.42
C LYS A 77 2.16 3.93 15.08
N VAL A 78 2.56 4.76 14.11
CA VAL A 78 1.75 5.91 13.68
C VAL A 78 0.40 5.45 13.13
N ALA A 79 0.37 4.40 12.32
CA ALA A 79 -0.88 3.82 11.82
C ALA A 79 -1.80 3.32 12.95
N GLU A 80 -1.26 2.83 14.08
CA GLU A 80 -2.06 2.47 15.26
C GLU A 80 -2.73 3.68 15.91
N LEU A 81 -2.02 4.81 16.01
CA LEU A 81 -2.57 6.05 16.57
C LEU A 81 -3.78 6.53 15.77
N TYR A 82 -3.73 6.37 14.45
CA TYR A 82 -4.82 6.69 13.54
C TYR A 82 -5.83 5.56 13.34
N GLN A 83 -5.70 4.45 14.07
CA GLN A 83 -6.59 3.27 13.99
C GLN A 83 -6.67 2.63 12.59
N LEU A 84 -5.64 2.83 11.77
CA LEU A 84 -5.52 2.20 10.46
C LEU A 84 -5.22 0.71 10.62
N GLN A 85 -5.98 -0.11 9.90
CA GLN A 85 -5.63 -1.52 9.76
C GLN A 85 -4.36 -1.62 8.92
N LYS A 86 -3.40 -2.42 9.37
CA LYS A 86 -2.09 -2.55 8.71
C LYS A 86 -1.64 -3.98 8.62
N THR A 87 -0.87 -4.28 7.58
CA THR A 87 -0.14 -5.53 7.43
C THR A 87 1.30 -5.25 7.03
N GLY A 88 2.17 -6.25 7.17
CA GLY A 88 3.53 -6.21 6.65
C GLY A 88 3.71 -7.25 5.55
N VAL A 89 4.89 -7.26 4.92
CA VAL A 89 5.23 -8.21 3.85
C VAL A 89 5.02 -9.67 4.29
N VAL A 90 5.39 -10.02 5.52
CA VAL A 90 5.18 -11.40 6.03
C VAL A 90 3.69 -11.77 6.07
N GLY A 91 2.84 -10.86 6.56
CA GLY A 91 1.39 -11.09 6.59
C GLY A 91 0.80 -11.25 5.18
N LEU A 92 1.34 -10.48 4.24
CA LEU A 92 1.00 -10.56 2.81
C LEU A 92 1.38 -11.92 2.20
N LEU A 93 2.60 -12.39 2.45
CA LEU A 93 3.08 -13.70 1.97
C LEU A 93 2.28 -14.86 2.57
N ILE A 94 1.97 -14.80 3.86
CA ILE A 94 1.13 -15.80 4.53
C ILE A 94 -0.25 -15.86 3.87
N ARG A 95 -0.88 -14.70 3.62
CA ARG A 95 -2.20 -14.63 2.97
C ARG A 95 -2.14 -15.15 1.54
N ALA A 96 -1.11 -14.80 0.78
CA ALA A 96 -0.88 -15.32 -0.57
C ALA A 96 -0.73 -16.85 -0.60
N LYS A 97 0.00 -17.43 0.36
CA LYS A 97 0.14 -18.87 0.54
C LYS A 97 -1.22 -19.55 0.82
N TYR A 98 -2.01 -19.00 1.73
CA TYR A 98 -3.35 -19.54 2.03
C TYR A 98 -4.29 -19.48 0.83
N MET A 99 -4.19 -18.43 0.01
CA MET A 99 -5.00 -18.28 -1.21
C MET A 99 -4.47 -19.12 -2.39
N ARG A 100 -3.43 -19.95 -2.21
CA ARG A 100 -2.73 -20.69 -3.29
C ARG A 100 -2.24 -19.80 -4.44
N CYS A 101 -2.08 -18.51 -4.18
CA CYS A 101 -1.53 -17.52 -5.10
C CYS A 101 -0.03 -17.41 -4.83
N ILE A 102 0.77 -18.32 -5.40
CA ILE A 102 2.23 -18.38 -5.19
C ILE A 102 2.97 -17.19 -5.85
N PHE A 103 2.30 -16.41 -6.70
CA PHE A 103 2.88 -15.22 -7.33
C PHE A 103 2.78 -13.99 -6.42
N ALA A 104 3.54 -14.00 -5.33
CA ALA A 104 3.27 -13.19 -4.14
C ALA A 104 3.59 -11.68 -4.25
N LEU A 105 4.23 -11.21 -5.32
CA LEU A 105 4.47 -9.77 -5.54
C LEU A 105 3.44 -9.15 -6.51
N VAL A 106 3.18 -9.76 -7.66
CA VAL A 106 2.13 -9.30 -8.59
C VAL A 106 0.73 -9.51 -8.00
N CYS A 107 0.48 -10.59 -7.25
CA CYS A 107 -0.82 -10.79 -6.58
C CYS A 107 -1.00 -9.93 -5.34
N ALA A 108 0.07 -9.52 -4.66
CA ALA A 108 -0.02 -8.57 -3.56
C ALA A 108 -0.57 -7.24 -4.05
N VAL A 109 0.01 -6.73 -5.14
CA VAL A 109 -0.50 -5.57 -5.86
C VAL A 109 -1.96 -5.77 -6.33
N LYS A 110 -2.27 -6.95 -6.91
CA LYS A 110 -3.62 -7.36 -7.33
C LYS A 110 -4.67 -7.32 -6.20
N MET A 111 -4.25 -7.38 -4.95
CA MET A 111 -5.13 -7.40 -3.78
C MET A 111 -5.43 -5.99 -3.22
N TYR A 112 -4.52 -5.02 -3.36
CA TYR A 112 -4.69 -3.70 -2.73
C TYR A 112 -5.62 -2.76 -3.47
N TYR A 113 -5.84 -2.91 -4.78
CA TYR A 113 -6.82 -2.09 -5.48
C TYR A 113 -8.27 -2.41 -5.09
N ASN A 114 -8.54 -3.67 -4.72
CA ASN A 114 -9.85 -4.12 -4.23
C ASN A 114 -10.12 -3.73 -2.76
N LEU A 115 -9.18 -3.04 -2.11
CA LEU A 115 -9.25 -2.62 -0.71
C LEU A 115 -9.07 -1.11 -0.52
N VAL A 116 -8.77 -0.36 -1.58
CA VAL A 116 -8.61 1.10 -1.52
C VAL A 116 -9.70 1.83 -2.29
N ILE A 117 -10.40 1.19 -3.25
CA ILE A 117 -11.61 1.75 -3.86
C ILE A 117 -12.59 0.60 -4.15
N LEU A 118 -13.45 0.26 -3.19
CA LEU A 118 -14.86 -0.12 -3.36
C LEU A 118 -15.41 -0.74 -2.07
N THR A 119 -16.29 0.05 -1.45
CA THR A 119 -17.44 -0.38 -0.66
C THR A 119 -17.94 -1.80 -1.00
N CYS A 120 -18.23 -2.58 0.06
CA CYS A 120 -19.08 -3.79 0.09
C CYS A 120 -18.37 -5.17 0.20
N TRP A 121 -17.53 -5.36 1.22
CA TRP A 121 -16.91 -6.64 1.58
C TRP A 121 -17.71 -7.53 2.56
N ARG A 122 -19.02 -7.28 2.75
CA ARG A 122 -19.83 -7.98 3.76
C ARG A 122 -20.38 -9.35 3.33
N GLN A 123 -20.20 -9.78 2.07
CA GLN A 123 -20.84 -11.01 1.55
C GLN A 123 -19.89 -12.17 1.21
N ILE A 124 -18.57 -12.00 1.32
CA ILE A 124 -17.61 -13.09 1.08
C ILE A 124 -17.25 -13.84 2.38
N TRP A 125 -17.62 -13.31 3.55
CA TRP A 125 -17.37 -13.90 4.88
C TRP A 125 -18.64 -14.49 5.53
N SER A 126 -19.61 -14.94 4.73
CA SER A 126 -20.78 -15.70 5.20
C SER A 126 -21.08 -16.87 4.28
N ASN A 127 -20.15 -17.81 4.23
CA ASN A 127 -20.35 -19.27 4.33
C ASN A 127 -19.01 -19.98 4.23
#